data_AF-A0A970QEP0-F1
#
_entry.id   AF-A0A970QEP0-F1
#
_cell.length_a   1.000
_cell.length_b   1.000
_cell.length_c   1.000
_cell.angle_alpha   90.00
_cell.angle_beta   90.00
_cell.angle_gamma   90.00
#
_symmetry.space_group_name_H-M   'P 1'
#
loop_
_entity.id
_entity.type
_entity.pdbx_description
1 polymer ?
#
loop_
_entity_poly.entity_id
_entity_poly.type
_entity_poly.pdbx_seq_one_letter_code
_entity_poly.pdbx_strand_id
1 'polypeptide(L)'
;MIPACYNRKTAVPIAAWRAGFTLVELLVATILLSTVLSSVYLLAHASLRAWSVTEGGFDVYREARSAFTLFGHEYNNMTARAGHLFEGDDRSITMFVIAQPMDLDEGEGRRLMQVRYSYNRNKRTLERSEALVQTALPKRPSDPKKFDRGRVKVGRAFKEVIAENVTRFKIRYIWVPAPENVKDDEAPRIIPPIYTDRHHNLWGLPQGVELTITFRDPEDRKQTYTLKSTFPTRGGAHRMQKSALEKMIFEEN
;
A
#
# COMPACT_ATOMS: atom_id res chain seq x y z
N MET A 1 -69.69 68.36 33.66
CA MET A 1 -69.61 68.92 32.29
C MET A 1 -68.41 68.28 31.60
N ILE A 2 -68.59 67.87 30.33
CA ILE A 2 -67.75 67.00 29.48
C ILE A 2 -67.96 65.48 29.69
N PRO A 3 -68.63 64.78 28.76
CA PRO A 3 -68.69 63.32 28.70
C PRO A 3 -67.53 62.79 27.83
N ALA A 4 -66.79 61.79 28.32
CA ALA A 4 -65.78 61.08 27.52
C ALA A 4 -66.37 59.75 27.04
N CYS A 5 -66.62 59.70 25.73
CA CYS A 5 -67.16 58.56 25.00
C CYS A 5 -66.24 57.33 25.13
N TYR A 6 -66.81 56.21 25.58
CA TYR A 6 -66.16 54.91 25.62
C TYR A 6 -66.08 54.31 24.20
N ASN A 7 -64.88 54.28 23.63
CA ASN A 7 -64.59 53.83 22.28
C ASN A 7 -64.65 52.28 22.20
N ARG A 8 -65.76 51.76 21.68
CA ARG A 8 -66.02 50.33 21.50
C ARG A 8 -65.17 49.81 20.33
N LYS A 9 -63.98 49.28 20.62
CA LYS A 9 -63.22 48.49 19.65
C LYS A 9 -64.04 47.26 19.25
N THR A 10 -64.58 47.29 18.05
CA THR A 10 -65.16 46.13 17.38
C THR A 10 -64.03 45.14 17.09
N ALA A 11 -63.89 44.14 17.95
CA ALA A 11 -63.11 42.95 17.63
C ALA A 11 -63.81 42.27 16.44
N VAL A 12 -63.24 42.41 15.24
CA VAL A 12 -63.62 41.60 14.09
C VAL A 12 -63.33 40.15 14.49
N PRO A 13 -64.33 39.26 14.53
CA PRO A 13 -64.06 37.85 14.74
C PRO A 13 -63.25 37.39 13.52
N ILE A 14 -61.97 37.09 13.73
CA ILE A 14 -61.21 36.29 12.77
C ILE A 14 -61.94 34.95 12.79
N ALA A 15 -62.78 34.71 11.79
CA ALA A 15 -63.38 33.41 11.57
C ALA A 15 -62.21 32.44 11.40
N ALA A 16 -61.89 31.72 12.47
CA ALA A 16 -60.99 30.59 12.42
C ALA A 16 -61.72 29.53 11.60
N TRP A 17 -61.51 29.55 10.29
CA TRP A 17 -61.88 28.45 9.42
C TRP A 17 -61.08 27.24 9.90
N ARG A 18 -61.69 26.45 10.78
CA ARG A 18 -61.25 25.09 11.08
C ARG A 18 -61.61 24.24 9.86
N ALA A 19 -60.91 24.46 8.75
CA ALA A 19 -60.88 23.51 7.65
C ALA A 19 -60.05 22.32 8.13
N GLY A 20 -60.73 21.35 8.76
CA GLY A 20 -60.12 20.05 9.03
C GLY A 20 -59.78 19.41 7.69
N PHE A 21 -58.55 18.92 7.55
CA PHE A 21 -58.17 18.11 6.41
C PHE A 21 -59.10 16.90 6.31
N THR A 22 -59.71 16.71 5.15
CA THR A 22 -60.46 15.50 4.88
C THR A 22 -59.51 14.30 4.88
N LEU A 23 -60.01 13.13 5.25
CA LEU A 23 -59.22 11.89 5.27
C LEU A 23 -58.61 11.60 3.88
N VAL A 24 -59.32 11.98 2.82
CA VAL A 24 -58.87 11.90 1.43
C VAL A 24 -57.68 12.81 1.16
N GLU A 25 -57.71 14.08 1.58
CA GLU A 25 -56.57 15.00 1.41
C GLU A 25 -55.34 14.51 2.17
N LEU A 26 -55.52 13.95 3.38
CA LEU A 26 -54.42 13.42 4.16
C LEU A 26 -53.79 12.18 3.49
N LEU A 27 -54.63 11.32 2.88
CA LEU A 27 -54.20 10.16 2.11
C LEU A 27 -53.46 10.56 0.82
N VAL A 28 -53.96 11.56 0.09
CA VAL A 28 -53.28 12.09 -1.10
C VAL A 28 -51.94 12.72 -0.73
N ALA A 29 -51.89 13.51 0.35
CA ALA A 29 -50.66 14.13 0.82
C ALA A 29 -49.60 13.09 1.23
N THR A 30 -50.00 11.98 1.88
CA THR A 30 -49.07 10.90 2.24
C THR A 30 -48.58 10.12 1.03
N ILE A 31 -49.41 9.88 0.02
CA ILE A 31 -48.99 9.24 -1.23
C ILE A 31 -48.00 10.13 -1.99
N LEU A 32 -48.27 11.43 -2.09
CA LEU A 32 -47.36 12.39 -2.74
C LEU A 32 -46.03 12.47 -1.98
N LEU A 33 -46.06 12.54 -0.65
CA LEU A 33 -44.86 12.58 0.16
C LEU A 33 -44.03 11.30 0.00
N SER A 34 -44.67 10.12 -0.01
CA SER A 34 -43.96 8.84 -0.15
C SER A 34 -43.34 8.66 -1.53
N THR A 35 -43.99 9.14 -2.59
CA THR A 35 -43.41 9.13 -3.94
C THR A 35 -42.21 10.07 -4.07
N VAL A 36 -42.30 11.27 -3.49
CA VAL A 36 -41.16 12.22 -3.48
C VAL A 36 -39.99 11.65 -2.69
N LEU A 37 -40.22 11.14 -1.47
CA LEU A 37 -39.17 10.54 -0.64
C LEU A 37 -38.51 9.33 -1.32
N SER A 38 -39.31 8.46 -1.95
CA SER A 38 -38.79 7.31 -2.69
C SER A 38 -37.92 7.75 -3.87
N SER A 39 -38.33 8.79 -4.59
CA SER A 39 -37.56 9.34 -5.72
C SER A 39 -36.23 9.93 -5.25
N VAL A 40 -36.22 10.68 -4.15
CA VAL A 40 -34.98 11.24 -3.56
C VAL A 40 -34.06 10.12 -3.09
N TYR A 41 -34.60 9.09 -2.42
CA TYR A 41 -33.82 7.95 -1.97
C TYR A 41 -33.16 7.21 -3.15
N LEU A 42 -33.93 6.93 -4.21
CA LEU A 42 -33.42 6.28 -5.41
C LEU A 42 -32.34 7.12 -6.10
N LEU A 43 -32.54 8.44 -6.20
CA LEU A 43 -31.56 9.35 -6.81
C LEU A 43 -30.27 9.40 -6.00
N ALA A 44 -30.36 9.54 -4.67
CA ALA A 44 -29.20 9.56 -3.79
C ALA A 44 -28.43 8.24 -3.86
N HIS A 45 -29.14 7.11 -3.84
CA HIS A 45 -28.53 5.79 -3.93
C HIS A 45 -27.89 5.54 -5.31
N ALA A 46 -28.52 5.99 -6.40
CA ALA A 46 -27.95 5.92 -7.73
C ALA A 46 -26.71 6.81 -7.88
N SER A 47 -26.73 8.02 -7.31
CA SER A 47 -25.58 8.94 -7.29
C SER A 47 -24.41 8.35 -6.52
N LEU A 48 -24.64 7.80 -5.32
CA LEU A 48 -23.61 7.13 -4.53
C LEU A 48 -23.03 5.91 -5.26
N ARG A 49 -23.87 5.13 -5.94
CA ARG A 49 -23.38 4.02 -6.78
C ARG A 49 -22.57 4.51 -7.96
N ALA A 50 -23.06 5.49 -8.71
CA ALA A 50 -22.32 6.07 -9.84
C ALA A 50 -20.97 6.65 -9.38
N TRP A 51 -20.96 7.39 -8.27
CA TRP A 51 -19.75 7.88 -7.64
C TRP A 51 -18.81 6.74 -7.26
N SER A 52 -19.31 5.69 -6.60
CA SER A 52 -18.52 4.52 -6.23
C SER A 52 -17.98 3.75 -7.44
N VAL A 53 -18.67 3.79 -8.58
CA VAL A 53 -18.22 3.18 -9.83
C VAL A 53 -17.19 4.06 -10.52
N THR A 54 -17.33 5.39 -10.45
CA THR A 54 -16.32 6.32 -10.97
C THR A 54 -15.07 6.39 -10.10
N GLU A 55 -15.20 6.29 -8.77
CA GLU A 55 -14.08 6.14 -7.85
C GLU A 55 -13.48 4.73 -7.89
N GLY A 56 -14.33 3.73 -8.09
CA GLY A 56 -13.97 2.33 -8.27
C GLY A 56 -13.52 2.00 -9.69
N GLY A 57 -13.50 2.99 -10.60
CA GLY A 57 -12.87 2.86 -11.91
C GLY A 57 -11.43 2.43 -11.67
N PHE A 58 -11.13 1.19 -12.05
CA PHE A 58 -9.86 0.57 -11.73
C PHE A 58 -8.75 1.25 -12.53
N ASP A 59 -8.14 2.27 -11.93
CA ASP A 59 -6.97 2.91 -12.51
C ASP A 59 -5.74 2.07 -12.18
N VAL A 60 -5.45 1.15 -13.11
CA VAL A 60 -4.25 0.30 -13.12
C VAL A 60 -2.98 1.11 -12.88
N TYR A 61 -2.89 2.33 -13.42
CA TYR A 61 -1.71 3.18 -13.29
C TYR A 61 -1.58 3.72 -11.87
N ARG A 62 -2.68 4.16 -11.27
CA ARG A 62 -2.71 4.65 -9.89
C ARG A 62 -2.34 3.53 -8.92
N GLU A 63 -2.90 2.34 -9.08
CA GLU A 63 -2.59 1.20 -8.22
C GLU A 63 -1.12 0.78 -8.35
N ALA A 64 -0.61 0.68 -9.58
CA ALA A 64 0.81 0.42 -9.84
C ALA A 64 1.71 1.47 -9.18
N ARG A 65 1.39 2.76 -9.34
CA ARG A 65 2.15 3.85 -8.75
C ARG A 65 2.13 3.80 -7.22
N SER A 66 0.98 3.51 -6.62
CA SER A 66 0.85 3.36 -5.16
C SER A 66 1.72 2.21 -4.64
N ALA A 67 1.67 1.03 -5.28
CA ALA A 67 2.50 -0.11 -4.91
C ALA A 67 4.01 0.20 -4.99
N PHE A 68 4.48 0.85 -6.05
CA PHE A 68 5.88 1.25 -6.19
C PHE A 68 6.29 2.35 -5.21
N THR A 69 5.38 3.29 -4.89
CA THR A 69 5.63 4.36 -3.92
C THR A 69 5.78 3.79 -2.52
N LEU A 70 4.88 2.89 -2.13
CA LEU A 70 4.92 2.21 -0.83
C LEU A 70 6.18 1.35 -0.70
N PHE A 71 6.46 0.51 -1.71
CA PHE A 71 7.68 -0.30 -1.75
C PHE A 71 8.94 0.58 -1.68
N GLY A 72 8.99 1.65 -2.47
CA GLY A 72 10.11 2.57 -2.49
C GLY A 72 10.33 3.27 -1.15
N HIS A 73 9.25 3.68 -0.47
CA HIS A 73 9.33 4.28 0.86
C HIS A 73 9.94 3.31 1.87
N GLU A 74 9.50 2.05 1.87
CA GLU A 74 9.98 1.04 2.83
C GLU A 74 11.40 0.57 2.53
N TYR A 75 11.69 0.34 1.25
CA TYR A 75 13.02 -0.04 0.79
C TYR A 75 14.07 1.02 1.16
N ASN A 76 13.73 2.31 1.02
CA ASN A 76 14.59 3.41 1.43
C ASN A 76 14.75 3.55 2.96
N ASN A 77 13.83 2.98 3.75
CA ASN A 77 13.86 2.97 5.21
C ASN A 77 14.35 1.64 5.80
N MET A 78 14.97 0.78 4.99
CA MET A 78 15.56 -0.47 5.42
C MET A 78 16.73 -0.24 6.39
N THR A 79 16.79 -1.02 7.47
CA THR A 79 17.90 -0.92 8.43
C THR A 79 19.13 -1.65 7.93
N ALA A 80 20.23 -0.92 7.72
CA ALA A 80 21.48 -1.50 7.22
C ALA A 80 22.03 -2.62 8.13
N ARG A 81 21.75 -2.55 9.45
CA ARG A 81 22.17 -3.59 10.42
C ARG A 81 21.49 -4.94 10.16
N ALA A 82 20.31 -4.95 9.57
CA ALA A 82 19.58 -6.17 9.18
C ALA A 82 19.93 -6.65 7.78
N GLY A 83 20.97 -6.11 7.11
CA GLY A 83 21.30 -6.52 5.76
C GLY A 83 21.55 -8.03 5.61
N HIS A 84 22.04 -8.67 6.65
CA HIS A 84 22.25 -10.12 6.68
C HIS A 84 20.96 -10.96 6.85
N LEU A 85 19.83 -10.30 7.16
CA LEU A 85 18.49 -10.89 7.27
C LEU A 85 17.62 -10.58 6.04
N PHE A 86 18.18 -9.88 5.05
CA PHE A 86 17.50 -9.57 3.81
C PHE A 86 17.45 -10.83 2.95
N GLU A 87 16.25 -11.20 2.50
CA GLU A 87 16.04 -12.38 1.68
C GLU A 87 14.95 -12.15 0.65
N GLY A 88 15.00 -12.93 -0.41
CA GLY A 88 13.88 -13.08 -1.31
C GLY A 88 14.21 -13.91 -2.54
N ASP A 89 13.18 -14.08 -3.35
CA ASP A 89 13.20 -14.82 -4.60
C ASP A 89 12.56 -13.96 -5.71
N ASP A 90 12.20 -14.58 -6.82
CA ASP A 90 11.60 -13.88 -7.95
C ASP A 90 10.18 -13.36 -7.64
N ARG A 91 9.57 -13.79 -6.52
CA ARG A 91 8.16 -13.56 -6.19
C ARG A 91 7.91 -12.94 -4.83
N SER A 92 8.91 -12.88 -3.97
CA SER A 92 8.80 -12.36 -2.63
C SER A 92 10.11 -11.77 -2.14
N ILE A 93 9.98 -10.78 -1.27
CA ILE A 93 11.11 -10.08 -0.66
C ILE A 93 10.74 -9.75 0.77
N THR A 94 11.64 -10.09 1.69
CA THR A 94 11.52 -9.83 3.12
C THR A 94 12.62 -8.85 3.52
N MET A 95 12.21 -7.76 4.15
CA MET A 95 13.09 -6.69 4.58
C MET A 95 12.75 -6.24 6.01
N PHE A 96 13.74 -5.66 6.69
CA PHE A 96 13.57 -5.07 8.01
C PHE A 96 13.67 -3.56 7.89
N VAL A 97 12.59 -2.85 8.23
CA VAL A 97 12.42 -1.43 7.94
C VAL A 97 12.04 -0.66 9.19
N ILE A 98 12.38 0.63 9.23
CA ILE A 98 11.94 1.55 10.29
C ILE A 98 10.85 2.45 9.72
N ALA A 99 9.59 2.05 9.91
CA ALA A 99 8.42 2.75 9.39
C ALA A 99 7.29 2.77 10.43
N GLN A 100 6.26 3.58 10.17
CA GLN A 100 5.04 3.59 10.97
C GLN A 100 4.21 2.36 10.60
N PRO A 101 3.65 1.61 11.57
CA PRO A 101 2.71 0.53 11.30
C PRO A 101 1.49 1.04 10.52
N MET A 102 0.98 0.22 9.61
CA MET A 102 -0.31 0.46 8.96
C MET A 102 -1.46 -0.02 9.83
N ASP A 103 -1.22 -1.02 10.67
CA ASP A 103 -2.16 -1.43 11.72
C ASP A 103 -2.24 -0.37 12.83
N LEU A 104 -3.36 0.35 12.89
CA LEU A 104 -3.59 1.41 13.87
C LEU A 104 -3.63 0.87 15.32
N ASP A 105 -3.95 -0.41 15.50
CA ASP A 105 -4.03 -1.04 16.82
C ASP A 105 -2.64 -1.21 17.47
N GLU A 106 -1.58 -1.26 16.66
CA GLU A 106 -0.19 -1.35 17.14
C GLU A 106 0.36 0.01 17.63
N GLY A 107 -0.38 1.10 17.39
CA GLY A 107 -0.10 2.45 17.87
C GLY A 107 0.75 3.31 16.93
N GLU A 108 0.93 4.58 17.31
CA GLU A 108 1.65 5.56 16.50
C GLU A 108 3.18 5.48 16.68
N GLY A 109 3.91 6.00 15.68
CA GLY A 109 5.36 6.16 15.70
C GLY A 109 6.13 5.14 14.86
N ARG A 110 7.37 5.50 14.53
CA ARG A 110 8.26 4.65 13.72
C ARG A 110 8.81 3.51 14.56
N ARG A 111 8.64 2.27 14.09
CA ARG A 111 9.14 1.07 14.76
C ARG A 111 9.91 0.19 13.79
N LEU A 112 10.74 -0.69 14.34
CA LEU A 112 11.40 -1.72 13.55
C LEU A 112 10.37 -2.80 13.20
N MET A 113 10.15 -3.01 11.91
CA MET A 113 9.19 -3.97 11.40
C MET A 113 9.86 -4.92 10.42
N GLN A 114 9.37 -6.16 10.39
CA GLN A 114 9.58 -7.06 9.28
C GLN A 114 8.48 -6.79 8.25
N VAL A 115 8.86 -6.44 7.03
CA VAL A 115 7.93 -6.26 5.93
C VAL A 115 8.23 -7.29 4.84
N ARG A 116 7.18 -7.95 4.36
CA ARG A 116 7.24 -8.95 3.29
C ARG A 116 6.29 -8.57 2.18
N TYR A 117 6.82 -8.48 0.96
CA TYR A 117 6.03 -8.45 -0.26
C TYR A 117 5.99 -9.85 -0.84
N SER A 118 4.82 -10.31 -1.27
CA SER A 118 4.66 -11.62 -1.88
C SER A 118 3.59 -11.61 -2.97
N TYR A 119 3.90 -12.22 -4.11
CA TYR A 119 2.95 -12.39 -5.18
C TYR A 119 2.14 -13.69 -5.05
N ASN A 120 0.83 -13.55 -4.93
CA ASN A 120 -0.11 -14.66 -4.89
C ASN A 120 -0.65 -14.95 -6.30
N ARG A 121 -0.04 -15.93 -6.98
CA ARG A 121 -0.40 -16.29 -8.36
C ARG A 121 -1.86 -16.75 -8.53
N ASN A 122 -2.41 -17.42 -7.52
CA ASN A 122 -3.77 -17.96 -7.58
C ASN A 122 -4.81 -16.84 -7.53
N LYS A 123 -4.57 -15.85 -6.65
CA LYS A 123 -5.44 -14.67 -6.51
C LYS A 123 -5.09 -13.54 -7.46
N ARG A 124 -3.93 -13.60 -8.12
CA ARG A 124 -3.36 -12.51 -8.93
C ARG A 124 -3.23 -11.21 -8.14
N THR A 125 -2.85 -11.33 -6.88
CA THR A 125 -2.69 -10.20 -5.97
C THR A 125 -1.23 -10.06 -5.55
N LEU A 126 -0.77 -8.82 -5.44
CA LEU A 126 0.45 -8.49 -4.71
C LEU A 126 0.05 -8.18 -3.27
N GLU A 127 0.58 -8.98 -2.35
CA GLU A 127 0.27 -8.90 -0.93
C GLU A 127 1.47 -8.29 -0.20
N ARG A 128 1.18 -7.36 0.71
CA ARG A 128 2.14 -6.81 1.67
C ARG A 128 1.78 -7.35 3.05
N SER A 129 2.77 -7.78 3.80
CA SER A 129 2.61 -8.15 5.20
C SER A 129 3.64 -7.44 6.05
N GLU A 130 3.22 -6.93 7.20
CA GLU A 130 4.09 -6.32 8.19
C GLU A 130 3.94 -7.01 9.54
N ALA A 131 5.02 -7.09 10.32
CA ALA A 131 5.00 -7.57 11.68
C ALA A 131 6.01 -6.79 12.53
N LEU A 132 5.60 -6.41 13.74
CA LEU A 132 6.47 -5.70 14.68
C LEU A 132 7.61 -6.62 15.14
N VAL A 133 8.85 -6.13 15.11
CA VAL A 133 9.99 -6.87 15.65
C VAL A 133 10.06 -6.66 17.16
N GLN A 134 9.89 -7.72 17.94
CA GLN A 134 9.82 -7.68 19.40
C GLN A 134 11.19 -7.85 20.08
N THR A 135 12.15 -8.49 19.41
CA THR A 135 13.50 -8.72 19.94
C THR A 135 14.55 -7.90 19.22
N ALA A 136 15.69 -7.67 19.88
CA ALA A 136 16.83 -7.07 19.21
C ALA A 136 17.27 -7.95 18.01
N LEU A 137 17.63 -7.30 16.90
CA LEU A 137 18.13 -8.01 15.73
C LEU A 137 19.42 -8.78 16.08
N PRO A 138 19.56 -10.05 15.66
CA PRO A 138 20.78 -10.80 15.87
C PRO A 138 21.96 -10.11 15.18
N LYS A 139 23.16 -10.27 15.73
CA LYS A 139 24.39 -9.89 15.04
C LYS A 139 24.66 -10.92 13.94
N ARG A 140 25.28 -10.49 12.84
CA ARG A 140 25.80 -11.39 11.81
C ARG A 140 26.74 -12.41 12.47
N PRO A 141 26.47 -13.72 12.37
CA PRO A 141 27.37 -14.74 12.91
C PRO A 141 28.66 -14.80 12.06
N SER A 142 29.77 -15.17 12.68
CA SER A 142 31.04 -15.43 11.98
C SER A 142 31.00 -16.72 11.16
N ASP A 143 30.19 -17.71 11.59
CA ASP A 143 29.94 -18.95 10.87
C ASP A 143 28.48 -18.97 10.34
N PRO A 144 28.28 -19.01 9.02
CA PRO A 144 26.94 -19.09 8.42
C PRO A 144 26.07 -20.23 8.95
N LYS A 145 26.67 -21.37 9.35
CA LYS A 145 25.93 -22.54 9.86
C LYS A 145 25.27 -22.30 11.21
N LYS A 146 25.71 -21.29 11.96
CA LYS A 146 25.16 -20.92 13.27
C LYS A 146 24.03 -19.89 13.18
N PHE A 147 23.62 -19.52 11.97
CA PHE A 147 22.56 -18.55 11.76
C PHE A 147 21.20 -19.14 12.09
N ASP A 148 20.59 -18.66 13.19
CA ASP A 148 19.26 -19.06 13.62
C ASP A 148 18.27 -17.91 13.39
N ARG A 149 17.36 -18.10 12.42
CA ARG A 149 16.29 -17.15 12.08
C ARG A 149 15.27 -17.00 13.21
N GLY A 150 15.05 -18.07 14.00
CA GLY A 150 14.04 -18.10 15.07
C GLY A 150 14.34 -17.15 16.22
N ARG A 151 15.56 -16.58 16.27
CA ARG A 151 15.93 -15.54 17.24
C ARG A 151 15.21 -14.22 17.03
N VAL A 152 14.76 -13.95 15.80
CA VAL A 152 13.96 -12.77 15.50
C VAL A 152 12.51 -13.09 15.83
N LYS A 153 12.04 -12.62 16.99
CA LYS A 153 10.64 -12.74 17.36
C LYS A 153 9.88 -11.59 16.73
N VAL A 154 8.90 -11.93 15.91
CA VAL A 154 7.97 -10.97 15.31
C VAL A 154 6.59 -11.15 15.93
N GLY A 155 5.86 -10.05 16.03
CA GLY A 155 4.48 -10.03 16.51
C GLY A 155 3.50 -10.63 15.51
N ARG A 156 2.22 -10.35 15.71
CA ARG A 156 1.17 -10.72 14.76
C ARG A 156 1.44 -10.02 13.42
N ALA A 157 1.35 -10.79 12.34
CA ALA A 157 1.47 -10.23 11.00
C ALA A 157 0.14 -9.57 10.60
N PHE A 158 0.19 -8.28 10.26
CA PHE A 158 -0.85 -7.60 9.51
C PHE A 158 -0.61 -7.85 8.01
N LYS A 159 -1.67 -8.09 7.25
CA LYS A 159 -1.57 -8.45 5.83
C LYS A 159 -2.62 -7.71 5.03
N GLU A 160 -2.18 -7.12 3.93
CA GLU A 160 -3.00 -6.30 3.04
C GLU A 160 -2.72 -6.65 1.57
N VAL A 161 -3.73 -6.49 0.72
CA VAL A 161 -3.58 -6.55 -0.73
C VAL A 161 -3.29 -5.14 -1.22
N ILE A 162 -2.09 -4.94 -1.78
CA ILE A 162 -1.66 -3.61 -2.25
C ILE A 162 -1.84 -3.41 -3.75
N ALA A 163 -2.06 -4.51 -4.47
CA ALA A 163 -2.36 -4.49 -5.90
C ALA A 163 -3.15 -5.73 -6.33
N GLU A 164 -4.20 -5.55 -7.11
CA GLU A 164 -5.01 -6.59 -7.74
C GLU A 164 -4.68 -6.75 -9.23
N ASN A 165 -5.24 -7.77 -9.87
CA ASN A 165 -5.07 -8.05 -11.31
C ASN A 165 -3.61 -8.16 -11.78
N VAL A 166 -2.69 -8.53 -10.89
CA VAL A 166 -1.27 -8.72 -11.19
C VAL A 166 -1.08 -10.05 -11.92
N THR A 167 -0.64 -10.00 -13.17
CA THR A 167 -0.35 -11.18 -14.00
C THR A 167 1.10 -11.64 -13.91
N ARG A 168 2.01 -10.70 -13.64
CA ARG A 168 3.43 -10.98 -13.47
C ARG A 168 4.01 -10.09 -12.39
N PHE A 169 4.78 -10.68 -11.49
CA PHE A 169 5.60 -9.99 -10.52
C PHE A 169 6.99 -10.61 -10.62
N LYS A 170 8.01 -9.78 -10.84
CA LYS A 170 9.40 -10.22 -10.91
C LYS A 170 10.28 -9.28 -10.11
N ILE A 171 11.09 -9.85 -9.23
CA ILE A 171 12.16 -9.18 -8.51
C ILE A 171 13.50 -9.62 -9.09
N ARG A 172 14.40 -8.67 -9.33
CA ARG A 172 15.81 -8.94 -9.63
C ARG A 172 16.71 -8.18 -8.67
N TYR A 173 17.75 -8.83 -8.18
CA TYR A 173 18.74 -8.22 -7.30
C TYR A 173 19.95 -7.80 -8.12
N ILE A 174 20.40 -6.57 -7.91
CA ILE A 174 21.47 -5.93 -8.68
C ILE A 174 22.72 -5.91 -7.83
N TRP A 175 23.77 -6.57 -8.31
CA TRP A 175 25.08 -6.61 -7.69
C TRP A 175 26.11 -5.88 -8.57
N VAL A 176 26.84 -4.92 -8.00
CA VAL A 176 27.88 -4.19 -8.73
C VAL A 176 29.25 -4.56 -8.14
N PRO A 177 30.06 -5.37 -8.84
CA PRO A 177 31.36 -5.81 -8.34
C PRO A 177 32.27 -4.63 -8.03
N ALA A 178 33.14 -4.78 -7.03
CA ALA A 178 34.22 -3.83 -6.79
C ALA A 178 35.21 -3.87 -7.98
N PRO A 179 35.70 -2.70 -8.45
CA PRO A 179 36.84 -2.66 -9.37
C PRO A 179 38.05 -3.38 -8.78
N GLU A 180 38.74 -4.19 -9.59
CA GLU A 180 39.92 -4.95 -9.15
C GLU A 180 41.14 -4.04 -8.92
N ASN A 181 41.29 -2.99 -9.74
CA ASN A 181 42.38 -2.03 -9.65
C ASN A 181 41.80 -0.62 -9.78
N VAL A 182 41.62 0.08 -8.65
CA VAL A 182 41.31 1.52 -8.64
C VAL A 182 42.63 2.26 -8.58
N LYS A 183 42.93 3.04 -9.61
CA LYS A 183 43.96 4.09 -9.49
C LYS A 183 43.25 5.35 -9.03
N ASP A 184 43.84 6.07 -8.07
CA ASP A 184 43.23 7.27 -7.46
C ASP A 184 43.02 8.41 -8.46
N ASP A 185 43.77 8.37 -9.56
CA ASP A 185 43.90 9.38 -10.59
C ASP A 185 43.09 9.07 -11.88
N GLU A 186 42.42 7.92 -11.96
CA GLU A 186 41.51 7.59 -13.08
C GLU A 186 40.03 7.78 -12.68
N ALA A 187 39.20 8.23 -13.63
CA ALA A 187 37.76 8.30 -13.42
C ALA A 187 37.19 6.90 -13.11
N PRO A 188 36.14 6.80 -12.27
CA PRO A 188 35.54 5.51 -11.92
C PRO A 188 35.09 4.75 -13.18
N ARG A 189 35.61 3.54 -13.37
CA ARG A 189 35.20 2.69 -14.48
C ARG A 189 33.78 2.19 -14.26
N ILE A 190 32.94 2.28 -15.29
CA ILE A 190 31.59 1.70 -15.27
C ILE A 190 31.74 0.18 -15.34
N ILE A 191 31.34 -0.50 -14.27
CA ILE A 191 31.38 -1.96 -14.19
C ILE A 191 29.95 -2.48 -14.42
N PRO A 192 29.74 -3.44 -15.33
CA PRO A 192 28.43 -3.98 -15.59
C PRO A 192 27.88 -4.68 -14.33
N PRO A 193 26.62 -4.43 -13.96
CA PRO A 193 25.98 -5.13 -12.85
C PRO A 193 25.69 -6.59 -13.18
N ILE A 194 25.71 -7.43 -12.15
CA ILE A 194 25.25 -8.82 -12.15
C ILE A 194 23.81 -8.82 -11.63
N TYR A 195 22.90 -9.43 -12.38
CA TYR A 195 21.50 -9.57 -11.99
C TYR A 195 21.23 -10.99 -11.51
N THR A 196 20.56 -11.13 -10.36
CA THR A 196 20.11 -12.44 -9.85
C THR A 196 18.61 -12.44 -9.60
N ASP A 197 17.98 -13.60 -9.72
CA ASP A 197 16.54 -13.78 -9.45
C ASP A 197 16.29 -14.26 -8.01
N ARG A 198 17.33 -14.49 -7.22
CA ARG A 198 17.26 -14.91 -5.80
C ARG A 198 18.28 -14.18 -4.95
N HIS A 199 17.96 -14.05 -3.67
CA HIS A 199 18.81 -13.49 -2.63
C HIS A 199 18.66 -14.28 -1.33
N HIS A 200 19.73 -14.93 -0.89
CA HIS A 200 19.75 -15.68 0.36
C HIS A 200 20.18 -14.82 1.55
N ASN A 201 19.82 -15.26 2.76
CA ASN A 201 20.33 -14.62 3.97
C ASN A 201 21.86 -14.65 4.03
N LEU A 202 22.44 -13.73 4.79
CA LEU A 202 23.89 -13.55 4.99
C LEU A 202 24.68 -13.03 3.78
N TRP A 203 24.10 -12.99 2.59
CA TRP A 203 24.71 -12.34 1.41
C TRP A 203 24.89 -10.83 1.61
N GLY A 204 24.10 -10.23 2.50
CA GLY A 204 24.13 -8.80 2.79
C GLY A 204 23.06 -8.05 2.01
N LEU A 205 23.33 -6.80 1.65
CA LEU A 205 22.41 -6.01 0.84
C LEU A 205 22.92 -5.93 -0.61
N PRO A 206 22.05 -6.14 -1.61
CA PRO A 206 22.40 -5.85 -3.00
C PRO A 206 22.61 -4.34 -3.20
N GLN A 207 23.24 -3.93 -4.29
CA GLN A 207 23.35 -2.50 -4.64
C GLN A 207 22.00 -1.91 -5.08
N GLY A 208 21.05 -2.75 -5.51
CA GLY A 208 19.69 -2.34 -5.76
C GLY A 208 18.77 -3.52 -6.03
N VAL A 209 17.48 -3.22 -6.10
CA VAL A 209 16.44 -4.17 -6.51
C VAL A 209 15.70 -3.60 -7.69
N GLU A 210 15.49 -4.42 -8.71
CA GLU A 210 14.63 -4.10 -9.84
C GLU A 210 13.29 -4.82 -9.68
N LEU A 211 12.22 -4.05 -9.63
CA LEU A 211 10.86 -4.55 -9.52
C LEU A 211 10.16 -4.40 -10.88
N THR A 212 9.56 -5.49 -11.36
CA THR A 212 8.70 -5.48 -12.55
C THR A 212 7.34 -6.03 -12.19
N ILE A 213 6.28 -5.24 -12.39
CA ILE A 213 4.90 -5.65 -12.18
C ILE A 213 4.14 -5.49 -13.49
N THR A 214 3.44 -6.55 -13.93
CA THR A 214 2.51 -6.50 -15.05
C THR A 214 1.09 -6.68 -14.53
N PHE A 215 0.26 -5.67 -14.77
CA PHE A 215 -1.16 -5.65 -14.48
C PHE A 215 -1.95 -6.02 -15.74
N ARG A 216 -3.14 -6.57 -15.54
CA ARG A 216 -4.14 -6.76 -16.59
C ARG A 216 -5.31 -5.84 -16.33
N ASP A 217 -5.78 -5.16 -17.37
CA ASP A 217 -6.96 -4.33 -17.28
C ASP A 217 -8.21 -5.22 -17.04
N PRO A 218 -9.04 -4.93 -16.02
CA PRO A 218 -10.24 -5.71 -15.74
C PRO A 218 -11.34 -5.51 -16.79
N GLU A 219 -11.37 -4.36 -17.48
CA GLU A 219 -12.33 -4.03 -18.53
C GLU A 219 -11.87 -4.60 -19.88
N ASP A 220 -10.57 -4.52 -20.19
CA ASP A 220 -9.97 -5.16 -21.38
C ASP A 220 -8.92 -6.21 -21.02
N ARG A 221 -9.33 -7.49 -21.03
CA ARG A 221 -8.45 -8.63 -20.74
C ARG A 221 -7.24 -8.76 -21.67
N LYS A 222 -7.25 -8.12 -22.85
CA LYS A 222 -6.11 -8.11 -23.78
C LYS A 222 -5.10 -7.02 -23.43
N GLN A 223 -5.55 -5.95 -22.78
CA GLN A 223 -4.69 -4.87 -22.36
C GLN A 223 -3.91 -5.26 -21.10
N THR A 224 -2.60 -5.05 -21.17
CA THR A 224 -1.70 -5.26 -20.03
C THR A 224 -0.82 -4.04 -19.86
N TYR A 225 -0.51 -3.72 -18.62
CA TYR A 225 0.34 -2.60 -18.26
C TYR A 225 1.54 -3.11 -17.47
N THR A 226 2.76 -2.85 -17.96
CA THR A 226 3.99 -3.26 -17.27
C THR A 226 4.73 -2.06 -16.76
N LEU A 227 4.92 -1.99 -15.44
CA LEU A 227 5.74 -1.01 -14.79
C LEU A 227 7.04 -1.65 -14.29
N LYS A 228 8.15 -0.96 -14.51
CA LYS A 228 9.49 -1.39 -14.13
C LYS A 228 10.21 -0.24 -13.44
N SER A 229 10.77 -0.50 -12.27
CA SER A 229 11.58 0.49 -11.54
C SER A 229 12.77 -0.17 -10.86
N THR A 230 13.83 0.61 -10.67
CA THR A 230 15.04 0.22 -9.96
C THR A 230 15.16 1.03 -8.68
N PHE A 231 15.30 0.34 -7.56
CA PHE A 231 15.42 0.91 -6.23
C PHE A 231 16.87 0.71 -5.76
N PRO A 232 17.71 1.76 -5.74
CA PRO A 232 19.08 1.66 -5.27
C PRO A 232 19.11 1.50 -3.74
N THR A 233 19.95 0.59 -3.24
CA THR A 233 20.19 0.48 -1.80
C THR A 233 21.04 1.65 -1.31
N ARG A 234 20.52 2.38 -0.32
CA ARG A 234 21.26 3.50 0.34
C ARG A 234 22.07 3.07 1.56
N GLY A 235 21.86 1.84 2.03
CA GLY A 235 22.65 1.26 3.13
C GLY A 235 24.09 0.96 2.72
N GLY A 236 24.96 0.68 3.69
CA GLY A 236 26.35 0.25 3.45
C GLY A 236 26.41 -1.11 2.75
N ALA A 237 26.19 -1.13 1.44
CA ALA A 237 26.34 -2.32 0.61
C ALA A 237 27.83 -2.53 0.33
N HIS A 238 28.43 -3.52 0.99
CA HIS A 238 29.82 -3.90 0.73
C HIS A 238 29.94 -4.46 -0.69
N ARG A 239 30.68 -3.76 -1.55
CA ARG A 239 31.02 -4.27 -2.88
C ARG A 239 32.06 -5.37 -2.70
N MET A 240 31.77 -6.54 -3.24
CA MET A 240 32.68 -7.69 -3.28
C MET A 240 33.39 -7.74 -4.63
N GLN A 241 34.57 -8.36 -4.67
CA GLN A 241 35.22 -8.68 -5.94
C GLN A 241 34.31 -9.58 -6.79
N LYS A 242 34.45 -9.50 -8.11
CA LYS A 242 33.62 -10.24 -9.06
C LYS A 242 33.66 -11.76 -8.79
N SER A 243 34.85 -12.32 -8.57
CA SER A 243 35.04 -13.75 -8.27
C SER A 243 34.32 -14.17 -6.98
N ALA A 244 34.35 -13.34 -5.94
CA ALA A 244 33.65 -13.61 -4.68
C ALA A 244 32.12 -13.53 -4.85
N LEU A 245 31.62 -12.58 -5.66
CA LEU A 245 30.20 -12.51 -6.02
C LEU A 245 29.75 -13.73 -6.81
N GLU A 246 30.52 -14.13 -7.82
CA GLU A 246 30.19 -15.29 -8.65
C GLU A 246 30.17 -16.57 -7.82
N LYS A 247 31.15 -16.75 -6.93
CA LYS A 247 31.16 -17.87 -5.98
C LYS A 247 29.92 -17.88 -5.08
N MET A 248 29.60 -16.74 -4.46
CA MET A 248 28.41 -16.60 -3.61
C MET A 248 27.11 -16.90 -4.38
N ILE A 249 26.99 -16.41 -5.62
CA ILE A 249 25.75 -16.48 -6.39
C ILE A 249 25.56 -17.86 -7.06
N PHE A 250 26.63 -18.46 -7.57
CA PHE A 250 26.56 -19.63 -8.45
C PHE A 250 27.05 -20.93 -7.81
N GLU A 251 27.92 -20.90 -6.80
CA GLU A 251 28.47 -22.12 -6.17
C GLU A 251 27.75 -22.55 -4.88
N GLU A 252 26.98 -21.66 -4.23
CA GLU A 252 26.22 -21.97 -3.00
C GLU A 252 24.79 -22.48 -3.25
N ASN A 253 24.38 -22.70 -4.51
CA ASN A 253 23.09 -23.29 -4.89
C ASN A 253 23.21 -24.78 -5.22
#